data_AF-A0A955LWH6-F1
#
_entry.id   AF-A0A955LWH6-F1
#
_cell.length_a   1.000
_cell.length_b   1.000
_cell.length_c   1.000
_cell.angle_alpha   90.00
_cell.angle_beta   90.00
_cell.angle_gamma   90.00
#
_symmetry.space_group_name_H-M   'P 1'
#
loop_
_entity.id
_entity.type
_entity.pdbx_description
1 polymer ?
#
loop_
_entity_poly.entity_id
_entity_poly.type
_entity_poly.pdbx_seq_one_letter_code
_entity_poly.pdbx_strand_id
1 'polypeptide(L)'
;MKFHNVIKQSGDKQPFNSSKIADSIYKAATKVGGKDKSLADNIAIEVIALLEERYPTQREITTEEIGNSVEKVLIENGHAKTAKEFI
;
A
#
# COMPACT_ATOMS: atom_id res chain seq x y z
N MET A 1 8.11 -12.69 1.87
CA MET A 1 8.03 -11.46 1.06
C MET A 1 8.59 -11.73 -0.32
N LYS A 2 7.76 -11.69 -1.36
CA LYS A 2 8.13 -12.05 -2.76
C LYS A 2 8.77 -10.93 -3.58
N PHE A 3 8.52 -9.67 -3.22
CA PHE A 3 9.07 -8.49 -3.92
C PHE A 3 10.40 -8.05 -3.32
N HIS A 4 11.37 -7.74 -4.19
CA HIS A 4 12.68 -7.22 -3.78
C HIS A 4 12.81 -5.72 -4.04
N ASN A 5 12.14 -5.20 -5.07
CA ASN A 5 12.28 -3.81 -5.48
C ASN A 5 10.94 -3.18 -5.84
N VAL A 6 10.87 -1.86 -5.67
CA VAL A 6 9.81 -1.00 -6.17
C VAL A 6 10.33 -0.16 -7.32
N ILE A 7 9.60 -0.14 -8.43
CA ILE A 7 9.82 0.76 -9.57
C ILE A 7 8.92 1.99 -9.38
N LYS A 8 9.53 3.17 -9.26
CA LYS A 8 8.82 4.45 -9.17
C LYS A 8 8.24 4.85 -10.53
N GLN A 9 7.28 5.76 -10.54
CA GLN A 9 6.77 6.38 -11.78
C GLN A 9 7.86 7.06 -12.61
N SER A 10 8.92 7.57 -11.97
CA SER A 10 10.10 8.13 -12.65
C SER A 10 10.95 7.08 -13.38
N GLY A 11 10.71 5.79 -13.14
CA GLY A 11 11.57 4.68 -13.58
C GLY A 11 12.63 4.28 -12.55
N ASP A 12 12.79 5.05 -11.46
CA ASP A 12 13.78 4.74 -10.43
C ASP A 12 13.46 3.44 -9.70
N LYS A 13 14.50 2.63 -9.46
CA LYS A 13 14.39 1.36 -8.74
C LYS A 13 14.92 1.50 -7.32
N GLN A 14 14.15 1.05 -6.34
CA GLN A 14 14.54 1.07 -4.92
C GLN A 14 14.21 -0.26 -4.25
N PRO A 15 14.93 -0.64 -3.17
CA PRO A 15 14.56 -1.81 -2.38
C PRO A 15 13.12 -1.69 -1.85
N PHE A 16 12.38 -2.79 -1.93
CA PHE A 16 11.04 -2.87 -1.38
C PHE A 16 11.10 -2.74 0.15
N ASN A 17 10.24 -1.89 0.70
CA ASN A 17 10.07 -1.75 2.14
C ASN A 17 8.57 -1.69 2.47
N SER A 18 8.07 -2.75 3.10
CA SER A 18 6.68 -2.88 3.53
C SER A 18 6.26 -1.81 4.54
N SER A 19 7.16 -1.32 5.40
CA SER A 19 6.83 -0.30 6.39
C SER A 19 6.32 0.99 5.74
N LYS A 20 6.82 1.29 4.52
CA LYS A 20 6.38 2.46 3.77
C LYS A 20 4.91 2.40 3.35
N ILE A 21 4.32 1.21 3.23
CA ILE A 21 2.90 1.05 2.92
C ILE A 21 2.08 1.52 4.11
N ALA A 22 2.34 0.98 5.31
CA ALA A 22 1.66 1.39 6.54
C ALA A 22 1.82 2.89 6.83
N ASP A 23 3.04 3.42 6.70
CA ASP A 23 3.31 4.85 6.91
C ASP A 23 2.53 5.73 5.94
N SER A 24 2.40 5.31 4.68
CA SER A 24 1.66 6.06 3.66
C SER A 24 0.15 6.00 3.91
N ILE A 25 -0.37 4.84 4.32
CA ILE A 25 -1.79 4.67 4.68
C ILE A 25 -2.12 5.53 5.89
N TYR A 26 -1.28 5.50 6.94
CA TYR A 26 -1.45 6.33 8.12
C TYR A 26 -1.39 7.83 7.77
N LYS A 27 -0.46 8.23 6.90
CA LYS A 27 -0.38 9.61 6.42
C LYS A 27 -1.66 10.05 5.70
N ALA A 28 -2.24 9.22 4.84
CA ALA A 28 -3.53 9.52 4.20
C ALA A 28 -4.67 9.58 5.24
N ALA A 29 -4.71 8.61 6.16
CA ALA A 29 -5.74 8.55 7.20
C ALA A 29 -5.75 9.80 8.09
N THR A 30 -4.56 10.30 8.49
CA THR A 30 -4.45 11.50 9.33
C THR A 30 -5.00 12.76 8.67
N LYS A 31 -4.83 12.91 7.35
CA LYS A 31 -5.38 14.05 6.61
C LYS A 31 -6.92 14.05 6.56
N VAL A 32 -7.54 12.87 6.64
CA VAL A 32 -9.01 12.72 6.70
C VAL A 32 -9.54 12.54 8.13
N GLY A 33 -8.70 12.77 9.14
CA GLY A 33 -9.07 12.77 10.57
C GLY A 33 -8.88 11.45 11.32
N GLY A 34 -8.38 10.41 10.67
CA GLY A 34 -8.00 9.14 11.30
C GLY A 34 -6.74 9.26 12.17
N LYS A 35 -6.64 8.47 13.23
CA LYS A 35 -5.49 8.50 14.16
C LYS A 35 -5.01 7.12 14.59
N ASP A 36 -5.62 6.07 14.08
CA ASP A 36 -5.30 4.70 14.45
C ASP A 36 -4.15 4.17 13.58
N LYS A 37 -2.96 4.15 14.17
CA LYS A 37 -1.76 3.62 13.51
C LYS A 37 -1.80 2.09 13.40
N SER A 38 -2.33 1.40 14.41
CA SER A 38 -2.45 -0.06 14.41
C SER A 38 -3.37 -0.54 13.28
N LEU A 39 -4.44 0.20 13.00
CA LEU A 39 -5.31 -0.07 11.86
C LEU A 39 -4.56 0.09 10.52
N ALA A 40 -3.72 1.11 10.38
CA ALA A 40 -2.91 1.28 9.17
C ALA A 40 -1.91 0.12 8.98
N ASP A 41 -1.33 -0.39 10.07
CA ASP A 41 -0.46 -1.57 10.04
C ASP A 41 -1.22 -2.83 9.60
N ASN A 42 -2.44 -3.04 10.11
CA ASN A 42 -3.29 -4.17 9.71
C ASN A 42 -3.66 -4.12 8.22
N ILE A 43 -4.08 -2.95 7.74
CA ILE A 43 -4.42 -2.75 6.33
C ILE A 43 -3.18 -2.98 5.45
N ALA A 44 -1.99 -2.56 5.89
CA ALA A 44 -0.76 -2.82 5.15
C ALA A 44 -0.45 -4.32 5.04
N ILE A 45 -0.73 -5.12 6.06
CA ILE A 45 -0.60 -6.58 6.02
C ILE A 45 -1.54 -7.18 4.96
N GLU A 46 -2.80 -6.74 4.94
CA GLU A 46 -3.78 -7.17 3.92
C GLU A 46 -3.35 -6.80 2.51
N VAL A 47 -2.83 -5.58 2.32
CA VAL A 47 -2.27 -5.12 1.03
C VAL A 47 -1.11 -6.02 0.59
N ILE A 48 -0.18 -6.34 1.49
CA ILE A 48 0.96 -7.20 1.16
C ILE A 48 0.49 -8.60 0.76
N ALA A 49 -0.48 -9.17 1.49
CA ALA A 49 -1.07 -10.46 1.15
C ALA A 49 -1.72 -10.44 -0.25
N LEU A 50 -2.52 -9.40 -0.54
CA LEU A 50 -3.16 -9.22 -1.85
C LEU A 50 -2.12 -9.09 -2.98
N LEU A 51 -1.03 -8.36 -2.74
CA LEU A 51 0.05 -8.21 -3.70
C LEU A 51 0.75 -9.55 -3.98
N GLU A 52 1.07 -10.32 -2.94
CA GLU A 52 1.72 -11.63 -3.09
C GLU A 52 0.84 -12.70 -3.75
N GLU A 53 -0.48 -12.56 -3.62
CA GLU A 53 -1.48 -13.37 -4.31
C GLU A 53 -1.59 -12.98 -5.79
N ARG A 54 -1.72 -11.67 -6.07
CA ARG A 54 -1.93 -11.15 -7.43
C ARG A 54 -0.69 -11.31 -8.32
N TYR A 55 0.50 -11.19 -7.73
CA TYR A 55 1.77 -11.21 -8.46
C TYR A 55 2.72 -12.30 -7.93
N PRO A 56 2.36 -13.59 -8.07
CA PRO A 56 3.06 -14.67 -7.37
C PRO A 56 4.48 -14.95 -7.89
N THR A 57 4.80 -14.53 -9.11
CA THR A 57 6.10 -14.74 -9.78
C THR A 57 6.90 -13.46 -9.98
N GLN A 58 6.33 -12.31 -9.69
CA GLN A 58 6.92 -11.00 -9.93
C GLN A 58 7.84 -10.60 -8.79
N ARG A 59 9.09 -10.22 -9.13
CA ARG A 59 10.10 -9.81 -8.14
C ARG A 59 10.22 -8.30 -7.95
N GLU A 60 9.62 -7.54 -8.85
CA GLU A 60 9.66 -6.08 -8.89
C GLU A 60 8.25 -5.55 -9.05
N ILE A 61 7.86 -4.60 -8.21
CA ILE A 61 6.50 -4.05 -8.23
C ILE A 61 6.54 -2.56 -8.48
N THR A 62 5.58 -2.02 -9.23
CA THR A 62 5.48 -0.59 -9.47
C THR A 62 4.79 0.13 -8.32
N THR A 63 5.04 1.43 -8.18
CA THR A 63 4.28 2.27 -7.24
C THR A 63 2.78 2.30 -7.55
N GLU A 64 2.41 2.16 -8.81
CA GLU A 64 1.00 2.12 -9.25
C GLU A 64 0.31 0.83 -8.81
N GLU A 65 0.93 -0.34 -8.98
CA GLU A 65 0.37 -1.62 -8.52
C GLU A 65 0.18 -1.64 -7.00
N ILE A 66 1.12 -1.06 -6.25
CA ILE A 66 0.97 -0.85 -4.80
C ILE A 66 -0.23 0.07 -4.52
N GLY A 67 -0.29 1.22 -5.19
CA GLY A 67 -1.37 2.20 -5.00
C GLY A 67 -2.76 1.61 -5.24
N ASN A 68 -2.94 0.92 -6.37
CA ASN A 68 -4.19 0.25 -6.74
C ASN A 68 -4.60 -0.81 -5.72
N SER A 69 -3.62 -1.53 -5.14
CA SER A 69 -3.88 -2.55 -4.12
C SER A 69 -4.25 -1.93 -2.78
N VAL A 70 -3.59 -0.83 -2.40
CA VAL A 70 -3.94 -0.05 -1.20
C VAL A 70 -5.35 0.54 -1.31
N GLU A 71 -5.68 1.17 -2.44
CA GLU A 71 -7.01 1.73 -2.68
C GLU A 71 -8.10 0.67 -2.56
N LYS A 72 -7.89 -0.49 -3.21
CA LYS A 72 -8.82 -1.61 -3.14
C LYS A 72 -9.09 -2.05 -1.70
N VAL A 73 -8.04 -2.35 -0.94
CA VAL A 73 -8.17 -2.84 0.45
C VAL A 73 -8.81 -1.78 1.34
N LEU A 74 -8.48 -0.50 1.17
CA LEU A 74 -9.12 0.59 1.91
C LEU A 74 -10.61 0.70 1.61
N ILE A 75 -11.03 0.57 0.34
CA ILE A 75 -12.44 0.61 -0.05
C ILE A 75 -13.19 -0.60 0.53
N GLU A 76 -12.62 -1.80 0.42
CA GLU A 76 -13.22 -3.04 0.95
C GLU A 76 -13.38 -3.02 2.47
N ASN A 77 -12.48 -2.34 3.19
CA ASN A 77 -12.56 -2.12 4.64
C ASN A 77 -13.39 -0.88 5.05
N GLY A 78 -14.08 -0.22 4.10
CA GLY A 78 -14.95 0.94 4.40
C GLY A 78 -14.22 2.26 4.65
N HIS A 79 -12.93 2.34 4.33
CA HIS A 79 -12.08 3.53 4.47
C HIS A 79 -12.01 4.37 3.18
N ALA A 80 -13.14 4.53 2.48
CA ALA A 80 -13.21 5.22 1.19
C ALA A 80 -12.65 6.66 1.20
N LYS A 81 -12.80 7.40 2.31
CA LYS A 81 -12.21 8.74 2.46
C LYS A 81 -10.68 8.69 2.46
N THR A 82 -10.10 7.73 3.16
CA THR A 82 -8.65 7.49 3.20
C THR A 82 -8.14 7.03 1.84
N ALA A 83 -8.87 6.15 1.15
CA ALA A 83 -8.54 5.68 -0.19
C ALA A 83 -8.42 6.85 -1.18
N LYS A 84 -9.42 7.75 -1.18
CA LYS A 84 -9.42 8.96 -2.01
C LYS A 84 -8.26 9.91 -1.73
N GLU A 85 -7.80 10.00 -0.48
CA GLU A 85 -6.66 10.84 -0.10
C GLU A 85 -5.29 10.19 -0.36
N PHE A 86 -5.26 8.86 -0.53
CA PHE A 86 -4.02 8.12 -0.75
C PHE A 86 -3.49 8.25 -2.19
N ILE A 87 -4.41 8.32 -3.16
CA ILE A 87 -4.13 8.37 -4.61
C ILE A 87 -3.67 9.75 -5.05
#